data_AF-A0A9E3TJM8-F1
#
_entry.id   AF-A0A9E3TJM8-F1
#
_cell.length_a   1.000
_cell.length_b   1.000
_cell.length_c   1.000
_cell.angle_alpha   90.00
_cell.angle_beta   90.00
_cell.angle_gamma   90.00
#
_symmetry.space_group_name_H-M   'P 1'
#
loop_
_entity.id
_entity.type
_entity.pdbx_description
1 polymer ?
#
loop_
_entity_poly.entity_id
_entity_poly.type
_entity_poly.pdbx_seq_one_letter_code
_entity_poly.pdbx_strand_id
1 'polypeptide(L)'
;MFRIRTMFRSVAITASLFVLGSLVGAAELAAQQRETNAPPRAEQQRERRQDGKGRDENRQFRGGQRGSGEKYSIEQAISDKAQLHTIAFSGLAFLTGDFGASTFIPPGKVCDYFGFQYMRDIDAAGKGHNPMFLNRVAGNVLHVLNDEQKQIFLDLAEEQAPRLEALAEMRLPLVKAFHVQRDGQVPAGSTGLNKEAVSRYVGDIFAQDAELSLRRAEAMAQVASSLTSDQREYFAKMKFGDFNSWPDLDARDGNRQRGRPASQLVNVAYMTYVSEFFSWTAGSVKADTYFCPERHGTYFGGFYMKDMPAMGKRDYDISTSVTGNSGQAFVDDILTSEQRKHIDSILDMQRPALAETVKVREAISQELRQLLAGQAPVQERVVALGRRYGELDGEMSWYYATAFASVNQTLTAQQRAALMQLRNLDGYKSAPYYIYSRAVNIEPDLAGVDSFFFAPNAE
;
A
#
# COMPACT_ATOMS: atom_id res chain seq x y z
N MET A 1 -43.03 30.64 -28.09
CA MET A 1 -43.87 31.86 -28.22
C MET A 1 -44.20 32.38 -26.83
N PHE A 2 -44.73 33.62 -26.73
CA PHE A 2 -45.06 34.38 -25.52
C PHE A 2 -43.91 34.99 -24.70
N ARG A 3 -44.04 36.31 -24.47
CA ARG A 3 -43.24 37.18 -23.59
C ARG A 3 -44.08 37.52 -22.35
N ILE A 4 -43.47 37.57 -21.17
CA ILE A 4 -43.88 38.44 -20.04
C ILE A 4 -42.56 38.93 -19.40
N ARG A 5 -42.12 40.17 -19.65
CA ARG A 5 -42.46 41.48 -19.02
C ARG A 5 -41.92 41.68 -17.59
N THR A 6 -41.00 42.65 -17.49
CA THR A 6 -40.27 43.10 -16.30
C THR A 6 -40.91 44.33 -15.64
N MET A 7 -40.86 44.43 -14.31
CA MET A 7 -40.86 45.67 -13.50
C MET A 7 -39.99 45.40 -12.25
N PHE A 8 -38.99 46.21 -11.84
CA PHE A 8 -39.03 47.57 -11.26
C PHE A 8 -39.86 47.62 -9.95
N ARG A 9 -39.40 48.09 -8.76
CA ARG A 9 -38.26 48.92 -8.24
C ARG A 9 -37.80 48.34 -6.86
N SER A 10 -36.67 48.71 -6.21
CA SER A 10 -36.35 50.02 -5.61
C SER A 10 -34.89 50.15 -5.12
N VAL A 11 -34.47 51.37 -4.77
CA VAL A 11 -33.08 51.83 -4.53
C VAL A 11 -32.93 52.54 -3.17
N ALA A 12 -31.82 52.31 -2.46
CA ALA A 12 -31.12 53.16 -1.46
C ALA A 12 -29.97 52.30 -0.84
N ILE A 13 -28.65 52.60 -0.77
CA ILE A 13 -27.85 53.84 -0.57
C ILE A 13 -28.18 54.48 0.80
N THR A 14 -27.31 54.60 1.81
CA THR A 14 -25.86 54.98 1.93
C THR A 14 -25.26 54.24 3.17
N ALA A 15 -24.00 54.25 3.61
CA ALA A 15 -22.73 54.95 3.28
C ALA A 15 -21.53 54.02 3.67
N SER A 16 -20.41 53.93 2.95
CA SER A 16 -19.20 54.80 2.92
C SER A 16 -18.33 54.80 4.20
N LEU A 17 -17.12 54.22 4.13
CA LEU A 17 -15.81 54.82 4.50
C LEU A 17 -14.64 53.82 4.27
N PHE A 18 -13.55 54.25 3.59
CA PHE A 18 -12.12 53.86 3.75
C PHE A 18 -11.71 52.35 3.63
N VAL A 19 -10.64 51.89 2.97
CA VAL A 19 -9.36 52.46 2.46
C VAL A 19 -8.95 51.83 1.11
N LEU A 20 -8.17 52.55 0.29
CA LEU A 20 -7.48 52.05 -0.91
C LEU A 20 -6.05 51.55 -0.61
N GLY A 21 -5.63 50.44 -1.23
CA GLY A 21 -4.27 49.88 -1.13
C GLY A 21 -4.12 48.83 -0.01
N SER A 22 -3.26 47.80 -0.12
CA SER A 22 -2.11 47.63 -1.02
C SER A 22 -1.85 46.14 -1.34
N LEU A 23 -1.79 45.79 -2.62
CA LEU A 23 -1.64 44.40 -3.12
C LEU A 23 -0.18 43.86 -3.10
N VAL A 24 0.66 44.34 -2.18
CA VAL A 24 2.10 44.05 -2.11
C VAL A 24 2.52 43.32 -0.83
N GLY A 25 1.73 43.40 0.26
CA GLY A 25 2.13 42.87 1.58
C GLY A 25 2.06 41.34 1.78
N ALA A 26 1.50 40.57 0.83
CA ALA A 26 1.28 39.13 1.01
C ALA A 26 2.51 38.25 0.74
N ALA A 27 3.48 38.75 -0.04
CA ALA A 27 4.68 37.99 -0.40
C ALA A 27 5.78 38.02 0.68
N GLU A 28 5.92 39.14 1.42
CA GLU A 28 6.98 39.31 2.41
C GLU A 28 6.68 38.60 3.75
N LEU A 29 5.42 38.53 4.20
CA LEU A 29 5.08 37.73 5.40
C LEU A 29 5.38 36.23 5.22
N ALA A 30 5.21 35.70 4.01
CA ALA A 30 5.50 34.29 3.69
C ALA A 30 7.01 34.00 3.61
N ALA A 31 7.85 35.02 3.43
CA ALA A 31 9.30 34.91 3.49
C ALA A 31 9.80 34.93 4.95
N GLN A 32 9.34 35.88 5.77
CA GLN A 32 9.78 36.01 7.16
C GLN A 32 9.42 34.81 8.05
N GLN A 33 8.27 34.14 7.82
CA GLN A 33 7.93 32.91 8.56
C GLN A 33 8.78 31.68 8.19
N ARG A 34 9.62 31.74 7.15
CA ARG A 34 10.53 30.63 6.79
C ARG A 34 11.91 30.74 7.43
N GLU A 35 12.32 31.92 7.91
CA GLU A 35 13.65 32.12 8.51
C GLU A 35 13.68 31.85 10.03
N THR A 36 12.53 31.90 10.72
CA THR A 36 12.48 31.79 12.20
C THR A 36 12.35 30.36 12.76
N ASN A 37 12.24 29.33 11.90
CA ASN A 37 11.99 27.93 12.33
C ASN A 37 13.09 26.93 11.89
N ALA A 38 14.26 27.40 11.46
CA ALA A 38 15.40 26.55 11.15
C ALA A 38 16.33 26.40 12.38
N PRO A 39 16.52 25.19 12.94
CA PRO A 39 17.49 24.99 14.03
C PRO A 39 18.93 25.21 13.53
N PRO A 40 19.84 25.71 14.38
CA PRO A 40 21.18 26.09 13.96
C PRO A 40 22.00 24.88 13.51
N ARG A 41 22.67 25.01 12.35
CA ARG A 41 23.52 23.98 11.68
C ARG A 41 24.60 23.33 12.57
N ALA A 42 24.89 23.87 13.74
CA ALA A 42 25.88 23.33 14.68
C ALA A 42 25.40 22.08 15.44
N GLU A 43 24.10 21.92 15.70
CA GLU A 43 23.58 20.77 16.48
C GLU A 43 23.49 19.49 15.64
N GLN A 44 23.13 19.59 14.36
CA GLN A 44 23.14 18.45 13.42
C GLN A 44 24.55 17.84 13.20
N GLN A 45 25.63 18.55 13.55
CA GLN A 45 26.98 17.99 13.55
C GLN A 45 27.36 17.27 14.86
N ARG A 46 26.62 17.49 15.96
CA ARG A 46 26.84 16.77 17.23
C ARG A 46 26.13 15.43 17.27
N GLU A 47 24.89 15.33 16.79
CA GLU A 47 24.17 14.04 16.70
C GLU A 47 24.93 13.03 15.83
N ARG A 48 25.49 13.47 14.70
CA ARG A 48 26.36 12.66 13.81
C ARG A 48 27.61 12.06 14.48
N ARG A 49 27.94 12.44 15.72
CA ARG A 49 29.09 11.89 16.47
C ARG A 49 28.72 10.91 17.58
N GLN A 50 27.44 10.71 17.91
CA GLN A 50 27.03 9.76 18.97
C GLN A 50 26.57 8.39 18.43
N ASP A 51 26.05 8.30 17.20
CA ASP A 51 25.67 7.02 16.56
C ASP A 51 26.86 6.09 16.21
N GLY A 52 28.09 6.52 16.49
CA GLY A 52 29.32 5.79 16.15
C GLY A 52 29.61 4.54 17.00
N LYS A 53 28.87 4.29 18.09
CA LYS A 53 29.20 3.21 19.05
C LYS A 53 28.33 1.95 19.00
N GLY A 54 27.22 1.93 18.24
CA GLY A 54 26.35 0.75 18.14
C GLY A 54 26.69 -0.25 17.01
N ARG A 55 27.78 -0.04 16.26
CA ARG A 55 28.01 -0.76 14.99
C ARG A 55 28.71 -2.13 15.06
N ASP A 56 29.38 -2.47 16.15
CA ASP A 56 30.16 -3.73 16.23
C ASP A 56 29.45 -4.90 16.92
N GLU A 57 28.43 -4.67 17.76
CA GLU A 57 27.68 -5.77 18.40
C GLU A 57 26.81 -6.55 17.41
N ASN A 58 26.34 -5.90 16.34
CA ASN A 58 25.49 -6.53 15.32
C ASN A 58 26.28 -7.37 14.27
N ARG A 59 27.60 -7.55 14.45
CA ARG A 59 28.45 -8.37 13.55
C ARG A 59 28.52 -9.85 13.91
N GLN A 60 28.26 -10.23 15.16
CA GLN A 60 28.51 -11.61 15.62
C GLN A 60 27.42 -12.64 15.25
N PHE A 61 26.24 -12.22 14.79
CA PHE A 61 25.17 -13.14 14.33
C PHE A 61 25.18 -13.45 12.82
N ARG A 62 26.13 -12.90 12.04
CA ARG A 62 26.37 -13.33 10.63
C ARG A 62 27.28 -14.57 10.56
N GLY A 63 26.92 -15.61 11.31
CA GLY A 63 27.70 -16.84 11.51
C GLY A 63 26.93 -18.12 11.20
N GLY A 64 26.16 -18.16 10.10
CA GLY A 64 25.38 -19.33 9.72
C GLY A 64 25.23 -19.48 8.21
N GLN A 65 26.10 -20.28 7.59
CA GLN A 65 25.86 -20.78 6.23
C GLN A 65 24.61 -21.68 6.25
N ARG A 66 23.51 -21.18 5.67
CA ARG A 66 22.37 -21.98 5.23
C ARG A 66 22.21 -21.80 3.73
N GLY A 67 21.94 -22.91 3.04
CA GLY A 67 22.17 -23.07 1.61
C GLY A 67 21.39 -22.12 0.69
N SER A 68 21.90 -21.97 -0.52
CA SER A 68 21.35 -21.15 -1.60
C SER A 68 20.16 -21.83 -2.31
N GLY A 69 19.10 -22.12 -1.56
CA GLY A 69 17.80 -22.58 -2.06
C GLY A 69 16.68 -21.67 -1.53
N GLU A 70 15.75 -21.30 -2.41
CA GLU A 70 14.65 -20.32 -2.25
C GLU A 70 14.38 -19.80 -0.82
N LYS A 71 14.91 -18.60 -0.50
CA LYS A 71 14.54 -17.85 0.73
C LYS A 71 13.13 -17.24 0.67
N TYR A 72 12.61 -17.04 -0.53
CA TYR A 72 11.31 -16.44 -0.80
C TYR A 72 10.53 -17.38 -1.72
N SER A 73 9.49 -17.99 -1.17
CA SER A 73 8.60 -18.90 -1.88
C SER A 73 7.17 -18.78 -1.31
N ILE A 74 6.18 -19.33 -1.98
CA ILE A 74 4.80 -19.32 -1.46
C ILE A 74 4.69 -20.15 -0.19
N GLU A 75 5.37 -21.31 -0.12
CA GLU A 75 5.39 -22.20 1.04
C GLU A 75 5.99 -21.50 2.27
N GLN A 76 7.05 -20.71 2.06
CA GLN A 76 7.61 -19.84 3.10
C GLN A 76 6.62 -18.75 3.49
N ALA A 77 5.97 -18.10 2.52
CA ALA A 77 5.06 -16.98 2.76
C ALA A 77 3.79 -17.37 3.55
N ILE A 78 3.23 -18.56 3.30
CA ILE A 78 2.05 -19.08 4.01
C ILE A 78 2.40 -19.90 5.27
N SER A 79 3.69 -20.08 5.58
CA SER A 79 4.12 -20.85 6.76
C SER A 79 3.68 -20.19 8.07
N ASP A 80 3.31 -21.01 9.05
CA ASP A 80 2.80 -20.60 10.37
C ASP A 80 3.69 -19.55 11.04
N LYS A 81 5.02 -19.70 10.97
CA LYS A 81 5.96 -18.74 11.54
C LYS A 81 5.95 -17.39 10.81
N ALA A 82 5.90 -17.40 9.47
CA ALA A 82 5.85 -16.17 8.68
C ALA A 82 4.52 -15.43 8.90
N GLN A 83 3.42 -16.18 8.94
CA GLN A 83 2.08 -15.67 9.19
C GLN A 83 1.93 -15.12 10.62
N LEU A 84 2.31 -15.88 11.65
CA LEU A 84 2.19 -15.47 13.06
C LEU A 84 2.84 -14.12 13.33
N HIS A 85 4.11 -13.97 12.94
CA HIS A 85 4.85 -12.73 13.20
C HIS A 85 4.28 -11.55 12.38
N THR A 86 3.76 -11.82 11.17
CA THR A 86 3.14 -10.79 10.33
C THR A 86 1.80 -10.30 10.88
N ILE A 87 0.95 -11.22 11.34
CA ILE A 87 -0.34 -10.92 11.96
C ILE A 87 -0.11 -10.20 13.29
N ALA A 88 0.86 -10.66 14.07
CA ALA A 88 1.30 -9.99 15.29
C ALA A 88 1.79 -8.55 15.01
N PHE A 89 2.57 -8.33 13.95
CA PHE A 89 3.02 -6.99 13.54
C PHE A 89 1.84 -6.07 13.16
N SER A 90 0.85 -6.57 12.43
CA SER A 90 -0.40 -5.85 12.16
C SER A 90 -1.19 -5.58 13.44
N GLY A 91 -1.23 -6.51 14.39
CA GLY A 91 -1.84 -6.32 15.70
C GLY A 91 -1.17 -5.22 16.51
N LEU A 92 0.16 -5.21 16.59
CA LEU A 92 0.95 -4.13 17.21
C LEU A 92 0.63 -2.77 16.59
N ALA A 93 0.62 -2.68 15.26
CA ALA A 93 0.31 -1.44 14.55
C ALA A 93 -1.12 -0.95 14.82
N PHE A 94 -2.10 -1.84 14.88
CA PHE A 94 -3.51 -1.52 15.07
C PHE A 94 -3.87 -1.18 16.53
N LEU A 95 -3.25 -1.84 17.49
CA LEU A 95 -3.44 -1.61 18.93
C LEU A 95 -2.78 -0.31 19.41
N THR A 96 -1.79 0.19 18.69
CA THR A 96 -1.08 1.44 18.99
C THR A 96 -1.41 2.59 18.03
N GLY A 97 -2.10 2.30 16.92
CA GLY A 97 -2.41 3.23 15.84
C GLY A 97 -3.78 3.91 15.94
N ASP A 98 -3.93 4.94 15.13
CA ASP A 98 -5.17 5.66 14.87
C ASP A 98 -5.81 5.21 13.54
N PHE A 99 -7.05 5.66 13.30
CA PHE A 99 -7.79 5.40 12.06
C PHE A 99 -6.95 5.74 10.82
N GLY A 100 -6.30 6.90 10.82
CA GLY A 100 -5.50 7.34 9.68
C GLY A 100 -4.33 6.41 9.38
N ALA A 101 -3.59 5.97 10.40
CA ALA A 101 -2.50 5.01 10.25
C ALA A 101 -3.00 3.69 9.63
N SER A 102 -4.20 3.24 10.00
CA SER A 102 -4.85 2.05 9.45
C SER A 102 -5.31 2.20 7.98
N THR A 103 -5.62 3.42 7.53
CA THR A 103 -5.97 3.68 6.11
C THR A 103 -4.76 3.70 5.17
N PHE A 104 -3.58 4.07 5.66
CA PHE A 104 -2.35 4.19 4.87
C PHE A 104 -1.98 2.88 4.18
N ILE A 105 -1.77 2.95 2.86
CA ILE A 105 -1.26 1.84 2.06
C ILE A 105 -0.30 2.39 0.97
N PRO A 106 0.92 1.85 0.83
CA PRO A 106 1.85 2.28 -0.21
C PRO A 106 1.23 2.09 -1.61
N PRO A 107 1.55 2.95 -2.58
CA PRO A 107 1.16 2.70 -3.95
C PRO A 107 1.77 1.42 -4.52
N GLY A 108 1.11 0.83 -5.52
CA GLY A 108 1.53 -0.47 -6.08
C GLY A 108 1.27 -1.66 -5.15
N LYS A 109 0.35 -1.53 -4.19
CA LYS A 109 -0.12 -2.65 -3.33
C LYS A 109 -1.47 -3.24 -3.73
N VAL A 110 -2.21 -2.52 -4.56
CA VAL A 110 -3.43 -2.94 -5.26
C VAL A 110 -3.07 -3.41 -6.68
N CYS A 111 -3.88 -4.31 -7.26
CA CYS A 111 -3.67 -4.87 -8.59
C CYS A 111 -2.29 -5.53 -8.79
N ASP A 112 -1.75 -6.18 -7.76
CA ASP A 112 -0.42 -6.78 -7.77
C ASP A 112 -0.50 -8.24 -8.23
N TYR A 113 -0.55 -8.44 -9.54
CA TYR A 113 -0.55 -9.75 -10.22
C TYR A 113 0.58 -9.85 -11.28
N PHE A 114 1.63 -9.05 -11.14
CA PHE A 114 2.60 -8.75 -12.20
C PHE A 114 4.05 -9.06 -11.83
N GLY A 115 4.24 -9.93 -10.84
CA GLY A 115 5.55 -10.49 -10.48
C GLY A 115 6.52 -9.53 -9.81
N PHE A 116 6.16 -8.25 -9.64
CA PHE A 116 7.04 -7.21 -9.13
C PHE A 116 7.50 -7.49 -7.70
N GLN A 117 6.58 -7.90 -6.82
CA GLN A 117 6.93 -8.27 -5.44
C GLN A 117 7.93 -9.44 -5.40
N TYR A 118 7.79 -10.45 -6.26
CA TYR A 118 8.75 -11.56 -6.33
C TYR A 118 10.10 -11.12 -6.86
N MET A 119 10.13 -10.40 -7.99
CA MET A 119 11.34 -9.85 -8.61
C MET A 119 12.17 -9.02 -7.62
N ARG A 120 11.47 -8.26 -6.77
CA ARG A 120 12.04 -7.42 -5.73
C ARG A 120 12.65 -8.24 -4.59
N ASP A 121 11.92 -9.23 -4.09
CA ASP A 121 12.32 -9.94 -2.88
C ASP A 121 13.47 -10.93 -3.17
N ILE A 122 13.53 -11.51 -4.38
CA ILE A 122 14.64 -12.38 -4.80
C ILE A 122 15.90 -11.62 -5.26
N ASP A 123 15.89 -10.28 -5.26
CA ASP A 123 16.95 -9.47 -5.90
C ASP A 123 18.36 -9.82 -5.40
N ALA A 124 19.19 -10.33 -6.32
CA ALA A 124 20.56 -10.75 -6.05
C ALA A 124 21.46 -9.62 -5.53
N ALA A 125 21.13 -8.35 -5.82
CA ALA A 125 21.86 -7.19 -5.30
C ALA A 125 21.49 -6.81 -3.86
N GLY A 126 20.41 -7.37 -3.31
CA GLY A 126 19.85 -6.96 -2.01
C GLY A 126 19.32 -5.52 -1.98
N LYS A 127 18.95 -4.97 -3.15
CA LYS A 127 18.41 -3.62 -3.35
C LYS A 127 16.90 -3.57 -3.55
N GLY A 128 16.21 -4.71 -3.66
CA GLY A 128 14.75 -4.77 -3.75
C GLY A 128 13.97 -3.83 -2.83
N HIS A 129 14.31 -3.79 -1.53
CA HIS A 129 13.62 -2.95 -0.54
C HIS A 129 14.16 -1.50 -0.43
N ASN A 130 14.98 -1.06 -1.39
CA ASN A 130 15.47 0.31 -1.51
C ASN A 130 14.66 1.06 -2.59
N PRO A 131 14.27 2.34 -2.38
CA PRO A 131 13.56 3.15 -3.38
C PRO A 131 14.24 3.23 -4.76
N MET A 132 15.55 3.04 -4.86
CA MET A 132 16.29 2.97 -6.14
C MET A 132 15.82 1.83 -7.05
N PHE A 133 15.34 0.70 -6.50
CA PHE A 133 14.98 -0.48 -7.29
C PHE A 133 13.88 -0.18 -8.31
N LEU A 134 12.76 0.36 -7.85
CA LEU A 134 11.63 0.79 -8.70
C LEU A 134 12.07 1.87 -9.70
N ASN A 135 12.85 2.85 -9.24
CA ASN A 135 13.30 3.94 -10.11
C ASN A 135 14.27 3.47 -11.22
N ARG A 136 15.06 2.42 -10.98
CA ARG A 136 16.01 1.86 -11.97
C ARG A 136 15.32 1.02 -13.03
N VAL A 137 14.42 0.10 -12.64
CA VAL A 137 13.65 -0.67 -13.63
C VAL A 137 12.77 0.25 -14.47
N ALA A 138 12.07 1.20 -13.84
CA ALA A 138 11.25 2.15 -14.57
C ALA A 138 12.08 3.09 -15.46
N GLY A 139 13.26 3.55 -15.00
CA GLY A 139 14.15 4.38 -15.80
C GLY A 139 14.63 3.67 -17.07
N ASN A 140 14.92 2.36 -16.97
CA ASN A 140 15.25 1.53 -18.13
C ASN A 140 14.07 1.35 -19.09
N VAL A 141 12.87 1.01 -18.60
CA VAL A 141 11.68 0.87 -19.46
C VAL A 141 11.37 2.19 -20.18
N LEU A 142 11.41 3.33 -19.47
CA LEU A 142 11.18 4.65 -20.07
C LEU A 142 12.24 5.11 -21.06
N HIS A 143 13.47 4.60 -20.95
CA HIS A 143 14.55 4.85 -21.90
C HIS A 143 14.36 4.07 -23.20
N VAL A 144 13.89 2.83 -23.11
CA VAL A 144 13.78 1.88 -24.24
C VAL A 144 12.53 2.11 -25.07
N LEU A 145 11.39 2.43 -24.45
CA LEU A 145 10.12 2.59 -25.15
C LEU A 145 10.11 3.83 -26.06
N ASN A 146 9.39 3.76 -27.17
CA ASN A 146 9.09 4.92 -28.01
C ASN A 146 7.96 5.76 -27.40
N ASP A 147 7.61 6.89 -28.02
CA ASP A 147 6.62 7.81 -27.44
C ASP A 147 5.18 7.29 -27.50
N GLU A 148 4.81 6.51 -28.52
CA GLU A 148 3.51 5.83 -28.61
C GLU A 148 3.34 4.80 -27.47
N GLN A 149 4.36 3.98 -27.23
CA GLN A 149 4.41 3.00 -26.14
C GLN A 149 4.36 3.64 -24.76
N LYS A 150 5.03 4.79 -24.58
CA LYS A 150 4.95 5.59 -23.34
C LYS A 150 3.55 6.19 -23.16
N GLN A 151 2.89 6.59 -24.25
CA GLN A 151 1.56 7.19 -24.22
C GLN A 151 0.51 6.17 -23.75
N ILE A 152 0.58 4.89 -24.20
CA ILE A 152 -0.30 3.81 -23.73
C ILE A 152 -0.31 3.71 -22.19
N PHE A 153 0.84 3.81 -21.54
CA PHE A 153 0.91 3.81 -20.06
C PHE A 153 0.42 5.10 -19.41
N LEU A 154 0.54 6.25 -20.09
CA LEU A 154 0.06 7.54 -19.58
C LEU A 154 -1.47 7.61 -19.67
N ASP A 155 -2.03 7.24 -20.82
CA ASP A 155 -3.48 7.15 -21.04
C ASP A 155 -4.13 6.21 -20.00
N LEU A 156 -3.54 5.03 -19.77
CA LEU A 156 -3.99 4.11 -18.73
C LEU A 156 -3.91 4.73 -17.32
N ALA A 157 -2.87 5.51 -17.03
CA ALA A 157 -2.70 6.14 -15.72
C ALA A 157 -3.73 7.26 -15.48
N GLU A 158 -4.12 7.98 -16.52
CA GLU A 158 -5.21 8.96 -16.48
C GLU A 158 -6.58 8.27 -16.39
N GLU A 159 -6.79 7.16 -17.11
CA GLU A 159 -7.98 6.30 -17.06
C GLU A 159 -8.21 5.70 -15.66
N GLN A 160 -7.17 5.12 -15.05
CA GLN A 160 -7.30 4.40 -13.78
C GLN A 160 -7.19 5.29 -12.54
N ALA A 161 -6.56 6.47 -12.59
CA ALA A 161 -6.41 7.34 -11.41
C ALA A 161 -7.70 7.57 -10.60
N PRO A 162 -8.85 8.00 -11.17
CA PRO A 162 -10.08 8.17 -10.40
C PRO A 162 -10.63 6.85 -9.84
N ARG A 163 -10.42 5.72 -10.52
CA ARG A 163 -10.85 4.39 -10.05
C ARG A 163 -9.99 3.89 -8.89
N LEU A 164 -8.69 4.19 -8.90
CA LEU A 164 -7.76 3.90 -7.80
C LEU A 164 -8.11 4.75 -6.56
N GLU A 165 -8.49 6.02 -6.74
CA GLU A 165 -8.99 6.86 -5.64
C GLU A 165 -10.26 6.27 -5.02
N ALA A 166 -11.26 5.89 -5.84
CA ALA A 166 -12.47 5.22 -5.37
C ALA A 166 -12.19 3.89 -4.63
N LEU A 167 -11.28 3.05 -5.11
CA LEU A 167 -10.85 1.83 -4.41
C LEU A 167 -10.25 2.11 -3.03
N ALA A 168 -9.47 3.18 -2.90
CA ALA A 168 -8.92 3.59 -1.60
C ALA A 168 -10.02 4.10 -0.66
N GLU A 169 -11.02 4.82 -1.18
CA GLU A 169 -12.19 5.30 -0.44
C GLU A 169 -13.09 4.16 0.06
N MET A 170 -13.31 3.12 -0.75
CA MET A 170 -14.07 1.93 -0.35
C MET A 170 -13.49 1.24 0.90
N ARG A 171 -12.18 1.34 1.15
CA ARG A 171 -11.55 0.75 2.34
C ARG A 171 -11.88 1.51 3.63
N LEU A 172 -12.24 2.79 3.56
CA LEU A 172 -12.41 3.66 4.74
C LEU A 172 -13.51 3.20 5.71
N PRO A 173 -14.76 2.91 5.29
CA PRO A 173 -15.81 2.49 6.24
C PRO A 173 -15.51 1.11 6.87
N LEU A 174 -14.83 0.21 6.14
CA LEU A 174 -14.37 -1.07 6.68
C LEU A 174 -13.29 -0.89 7.77
N VAL A 175 -12.27 -0.06 7.50
CA VAL A 175 -11.24 0.29 8.50
C VAL A 175 -11.90 0.94 9.72
N LYS A 176 -12.89 1.81 9.52
CA LYS A 176 -13.65 2.43 10.61
C LYS A 176 -14.40 1.41 11.45
N ALA A 177 -15.07 0.44 10.82
CA ALA A 177 -15.76 -0.65 11.51
C ALA A 177 -14.78 -1.51 12.34
N PHE A 178 -13.57 -1.78 11.83
CA PHE A 178 -12.54 -2.47 12.62
C PHE A 178 -12.14 -1.67 13.86
N HIS A 179 -11.97 -0.34 13.76
CA HIS A 179 -11.72 0.51 14.93
C HIS A 179 -12.90 0.51 15.93
N VAL A 180 -14.15 0.57 15.45
CA VAL A 180 -15.35 0.46 16.29
C VAL A 180 -15.38 -0.87 17.07
N GLN A 181 -15.04 -1.99 16.41
CA GLN A 181 -14.89 -3.30 17.05
C GLN A 181 -13.75 -3.31 18.08
N ARG A 182 -12.57 -2.78 17.73
CA ARG A 182 -11.40 -2.68 18.61
C ARG A 182 -11.70 -1.93 19.90
N ASP A 183 -12.45 -0.83 19.78
CA ASP A 183 -12.74 0.10 20.88
C ASP A 183 -14.01 -0.27 21.66
N GLY A 184 -14.65 -1.39 21.31
CA GLY A 184 -15.83 -1.92 22.01
C GLY A 184 -17.12 -1.13 21.77
N GLN A 185 -17.16 -0.31 20.71
CA GLN A 185 -18.26 0.62 20.40
C GLN A 185 -19.32 -0.02 19.47
N VAL A 186 -19.50 -1.33 19.59
CA VAL A 186 -20.36 -2.15 18.72
C VAL A 186 -21.81 -1.62 18.72
N PRO A 187 -22.47 -1.48 17.55
CA PRO A 187 -23.85 -1.02 17.45
C PRO A 187 -24.85 -1.87 18.27
N ALA A 188 -25.88 -1.22 18.80
CA ALA A 188 -26.92 -1.89 19.59
C ALA A 188 -27.63 -2.98 18.77
N GLY A 189 -27.78 -4.17 19.35
CA GLY A 189 -28.36 -5.34 18.69
C GLY A 189 -27.35 -6.22 17.92
N SER A 190 -26.07 -5.82 17.85
CA SER A 190 -24.99 -6.65 17.33
C SER A 190 -24.16 -7.28 18.46
N THR A 191 -23.50 -8.41 18.15
CA THR A 191 -22.50 -9.07 19.01
C THR A 191 -21.05 -8.79 18.57
N GLY A 192 -20.85 -8.02 17.49
CA GLY A 192 -19.56 -7.69 16.91
C GLY A 192 -19.60 -7.73 15.37
N LEU A 193 -18.44 -7.58 14.73
CA LEU A 193 -18.33 -7.67 13.26
C LEU A 193 -18.96 -8.96 12.74
N ASN A 194 -19.75 -8.86 11.67
CA ASN A 194 -20.29 -9.98 10.94
C ASN A 194 -19.29 -10.43 9.85
N LYS A 195 -18.88 -11.71 9.88
CA LYS A 195 -17.87 -12.24 8.95
C LYS A 195 -18.33 -12.16 7.49
N GLU A 196 -19.60 -12.47 7.22
CA GLU A 196 -20.14 -12.50 5.86
C GLU A 196 -20.26 -11.10 5.25
N ALA A 197 -20.71 -10.12 6.04
CA ALA A 197 -20.73 -8.71 5.62
C ALA A 197 -19.31 -8.19 5.28
N VAL A 198 -18.30 -8.52 6.09
CA VAL A 198 -16.90 -8.15 5.83
C VAL A 198 -16.37 -8.87 4.58
N SER A 199 -16.51 -10.19 4.48
CA SER A 199 -16.05 -10.96 3.30
C SER A 199 -16.70 -10.49 2.01
N ARG A 200 -18.02 -10.31 1.98
CA ARG A 200 -18.76 -9.85 0.79
C ARG A 200 -18.25 -8.49 0.31
N TYR A 201 -18.11 -7.54 1.22
CA TYR A 201 -17.69 -6.17 0.91
C TYR A 201 -16.23 -6.10 0.41
N VAL A 202 -15.31 -6.87 1.01
CA VAL A 202 -13.94 -6.96 0.49
C VAL A 202 -13.92 -7.68 -0.87
N GLY A 203 -14.82 -8.65 -1.10
CA GLY A 203 -15.08 -9.22 -2.42
C GLY A 203 -15.49 -8.17 -3.47
N ASP A 204 -16.32 -7.20 -3.13
CA ASP A 204 -16.68 -6.08 -4.02
C ASP A 204 -15.50 -5.16 -4.35
N ILE A 205 -14.61 -4.91 -3.38
CA ILE A 205 -13.35 -4.16 -3.60
C ILE A 205 -12.46 -4.90 -4.60
N PHE A 206 -12.21 -6.20 -4.38
CA PHE A 206 -11.28 -6.94 -5.24
C PHE A 206 -11.87 -7.37 -6.60
N ALA A 207 -13.20 -7.36 -6.77
CA ALA A 207 -13.81 -7.43 -8.10
C ALA A 207 -13.36 -6.24 -8.96
N GLN A 208 -13.40 -5.02 -8.41
CA GLN A 208 -12.94 -3.81 -9.10
C GLN A 208 -11.41 -3.75 -9.25
N ASP A 209 -10.64 -4.23 -8.25
CA ASP A 209 -9.18 -4.39 -8.36
C ASP A 209 -8.79 -5.32 -9.53
N ALA A 210 -9.53 -6.42 -9.73
CA ALA A 210 -9.31 -7.36 -10.83
C ALA A 210 -9.69 -6.78 -12.20
N GLU A 211 -10.71 -5.93 -12.31
CA GLU A 211 -10.98 -5.17 -13.54
C GLU A 211 -9.81 -4.23 -13.90
N LEU A 212 -9.29 -3.48 -12.92
CA LEU A 212 -8.12 -2.62 -13.13
C LEU A 212 -6.86 -3.44 -13.50
N SER A 213 -6.72 -4.63 -12.92
CA SER A 213 -5.63 -5.56 -13.23
C SER A 213 -5.73 -6.08 -14.66
N LEU A 214 -6.91 -6.51 -15.11
CA LEU A 214 -7.14 -6.95 -16.48
C LEU A 214 -6.82 -5.83 -17.48
N ARG A 215 -7.38 -4.64 -17.25
CA ARG A 215 -7.16 -3.46 -18.09
C ARG A 215 -5.69 -3.04 -18.17
N ARG A 216 -4.93 -3.20 -17.07
CA ARG A 216 -3.48 -2.99 -17.03
C ARG A 216 -2.72 -4.05 -17.83
N ALA A 217 -3.11 -5.32 -17.72
CA ALA A 217 -2.51 -6.42 -18.47
C ALA A 217 -2.69 -6.24 -19.98
N GLU A 218 -3.86 -5.77 -20.44
CA GLU A 218 -4.13 -5.46 -21.85
C GLU A 218 -3.17 -4.39 -22.39
N ALA A 219 -3.04 -3.27 -21.69
CA ALA A 219 -2.12 -2.19 -22.07
C ALA A 219 -0.66 -2.65 -22.07
N MET A 220 -0.24 -3.43 -21.07
CA MET A 220 1.10 -4.02 -21.03
C MET A 220 1.33 -5.00 -22.19
N ALA A 221 0.33 -5.80 -22.59
CA ALA A 221 0.43 -6.72 -23.72
C ALA A 221 0.44 -5.98 -25.07
N GLN A 222 -0.30 -4.88 -25.20
CA GLN A 222 -0.22 -3.98 -26.35
C GLN A 222 1.20 -3.40 -26.50
N VAL A 223 1.80 -2.93 -25.41
CA VAL A 223 3.21 -2.47 -25.44
C VAL A 223 4.16 -3.63 -25.77
N ALA A 224 4.01 -4.81 -25.14
CA ALA A 224 4.88 -5.97 -25.35
C ALA A 224 4.89 -6.47 -26.80
N SER A 225 3.70 -6.55 -27.41
CA SER A 225 3.54 -6.96 -28.82
C SER A 225 4.09 -5.92 -29.80
N SER A 226 4.03 -4.63 -29.46
CA SER A 226 4.57 -3.53 -30.28
C SER A 226 6.10 -3.38 -30.25
N LEU A 227 6.81 -4.11 -29.39
CA LEU A 227 8.27 -3.93 -29.23
C LEU A 227 9.03 -4.19 -30.55
N THR A 228 10.10 -3.45 -30.79
CA THR A 228 11.05 -3.71 -31.89
C THR A 228 12.04 -4.82 -31.53
N SER A 229 12.84 -5.28 -32.50
CA SER A 229 13.99 -6.16 -32.27
C SER A 229 14.93 -5.61 -31.20
N ASP A 230 15.28 -4.33 -31.35
CA ASP A 230 16.33 -3.66 -30.58
C ASP A 230 15.87 -3.41 -29.14
N GLN A 231 14.57 -3.10 -28.96
CA GLN A 231 13.94 -3.00 -27.65
C GLN A 231 13.93 -4.36 -26.92
N ARG A 232 13.59 -5.45 -27.63
CA ARG A 232 13.69 -6.81 -27.07
C ARG A 232 15.12 -7.18 -26.71
N GLU A 233 16.11 -6.84 -27.54
CA GLU A 233 17.53 -7.09 -27.25
C GLU A 233 18.02 -6.27 -26.04
N TYR A 234 17.53 -5.05 -25.84
CA TYR A 234 17.81 -4.28 -24.64
C TYR A 234 17.24 -4.98 -23.40
N PHE A 235 15.94 -5.33 -23.40
CA PHE A 235 15.32 -5.99 -22.24
C PHE A 235 15.95 -7.35 -21.94
N ALA A 236 16.41 -8.10 -22.94
CA ALA A 236 17.13 -9.36 -22.75
C ALA A 236 18.46 -9.24 -21.98
N LYS A 237 19.04 -8.03 -21.88
CA LYS A 237 20.24 -7.75 -21.06
C LYS A 237 19.89 -7.56 -19.58
N MET A 238 18.65 -7.18 -19.28
CA MET A 238 18.14 -7.04 -17.92
C MET A 238 17.68 -8.39 -17.39
N LYS A 239 18.38 -8.94 -16.40
CA LYS A 239 17.99 -10.19 -15.75
C LYS A 239 16.87 -9.94 -14.73
N PHE A 240 15.87 -10.81 -14.73
CA PHE A 240 14.82 -10.82 -13.71
C PHE A 240 15.44 -11.13 -12.33
N GLY A 241 15.22 -10.27 -11.33
CA GLY A 241 15.74 -10.46 -9.97
C GLY A 241 17.25 -10.22 -9.80
N ASP A 242 17.89 -9.44 -10.67
CA ASP A 242 19.29 -9.00 -10.48
C ASP A 242 19.45 -7.54 -10.90
N PHE A 243 19.26 -6.62 -9.94
CA PHE A 243 19.40 -5.17 -10.11
C PHE A 243 20.77 -4.73 -10.65
N ASN A 244 21.83 -5.53 -10.48
CA ASN A 244 23.16 -5.20 -11.00
C ASN A 244 23.27 -5.37 -12.52
N SER A 245 22.39 -6.19 -13.12
CA SER A 245 22.38 -6.43 -14.57
C SER A 245 21.75 -5.28 -15.38
N TRP A 246 20.99 -4.40 -14.72
CA TRP A 246 20.27 -3.32 -15.38
C TRP A 246 21.19 -2.11 -15.57
N PRO A 247 21.12 -1.37 -16.69
CA PRO A 247 21.79 -0.07 -16.81
C PRO A 247 21.40 0.90 -15.69
N ASP A 248 22.32 1.78 -15.28
CA ASP A 248 22.13 2.70 -14.14
C ASP A 248 21.37 3.97 -14.57
N LEU A 249 20.06 3.83 -14.73
CA LEU A 249 19.15 4.89 -15.19
C LEU A 249 18.06 5.14 -14.14
N ASP A 250 18.08 6.30 -13.50
CA ASP A 250 17.06 6.71 -12.52
C ASP A 250 15.92 7.47 -13.21
N ALA A 251 14.69 6.94 -13.16
CA ALA A 251 13.51 7.59 -13.72
C ALA A 251 13.29 9.04 -13.26
N ARG A 252 13.76 9.39 -12.05
CA ARG A 252 13.64 10.76 -11.49
C ARG A 252 14.47 11.80 -12.22
N ASP A 253 15.53 11.38 -12.91
CA ASP A 253 16.38 12.28 -13.68
C ASP A 253 15.71 12.63 -15.02
N GLY A 254 14.99 11.67 -15.64
CA GLY A 254 14.15 11.91 -16.82
C GLY A 254 12.87 12.70 -16.52
N ASN A 255 12.23 12.47 -15.37
CA ASN A 255 11.01 13.19 -14.97
C ASN A 255 11.21 14.71 -14.74
N ARG A 256 12.45 15.20 -14.65
CA ARG A 256 12.73 16.65 -14.66
C ARG A 256 12.46 17.31 -16.01
N GLN A 257 12.41 16.56 -17.10
CA GLN A 257 12.28 17.08 -18.47
C GLN A 257 10.85 16.99 -19.04
N ARG A 258 10.01 16.08 -18.53
CA ARG A 258 8.65 15.81 -19.08
C ARG A 258 7.53 16.72 -18.56
N GLY A 259 7.83 17.65 -17.66
CA GLY A 259 6.80 18.36 -16.89
C GLY A 259 6.18 17.50 -15.79
N ARG A 260 5.28 18.06 -14.98
CA ARG A 260 4.57 17.32 -13.93
C ARG A 260 3.30 16.67 -14.52
N PRO A 261 3.04 15.38 -14.23
CA PRO A 261 1.74 14.76 -14.55
C PRO A 261 0.56 15.49 -13.88
N ALA A 262 -0.62 15.36 -14.46
CA ALA A 262 -1.83 16.07 -14.06
C ALA A 262 -2.20 15.89 -12.56
N SER A 263 -1.89 14.73 -11.98
CA SER A 263 -2.01 14.50 -10.53
C SER A 263 -0.89 13.61 -9.98
N GLN A 264 -0.73 13.62 -8.65
CA GLN A 264 0.18 12.71 -7.97
C GLN A 264 -0.18 11.24 -8.23
N LEU A 265 -1.48 10.92 -8.32
CA LEU A 265 -1.96 9.56 -8.51
C LEU A 265 -1.70 9.06 -9.94
N VAL A 266 -1.85 9.92 -10.96
CA VAL A 266 -1.43 9.61 -12.34
C VAL A 266 0.06 9.32 -12.42
N ASN A 267 0.92 10.15 -11.81
CA ASN A 267 2.36 9.90 -11.77
C ASN A 267 2.70 8.56 -11.11
N VAL A 268 2.01 8.24 -10.01
CA VAL A 268 2.19 7.01 -9.25
C VAL A 268 1.75 5.78 -10.06
N ALA A 269 0.57 5.83 -10.67
CA ALA A 269 0.04 4.80 -11.56
C ALA A 269 0.99 4.53 -12.74
N TYR A 270 1.41 5.59 -13.44
CA TYR A 270 2.37 5.52 -14.54
C TYR A 270 3.67 4.80 -14.16
N MET A 271 4.27 5.23 -13.03
CA MET A 271 5.50 4.61 -12.52
C MET A 271 5.31 3.15 -12.12
N THR A 272 4.15 2.80 -11.54
CA THR A 272 3.78 1.40 -11.24
C THR A 272 3.74 0.58 -12.53
N TYR A 273 2.95 0.97 -13.53
CA TYR A 273 2.75 0.17 -14.76
C TYR A 273 4.04 -0.03 -15.55
N VAL A 274 4.84 1.02 -15.66
CA VAL A 274 6.15 0.99 -16.31
C VAL A 274 7.11 0.04 -15.58
N SER A 275 7.07 -0.01 -14.24
CA SER A 275 7.90 -0.92 -13.44
C SER A 275 7.42 -2.37 -13.49
N GLU A 276 6.09 -2.59 -13.50
CA GLU A 276 5.44 -3.89 -13.56
C GLU A 276 5.51 -4.52 -14.95
N PHE A 277 5.53 -3.71 -16.02
CA PHE A 277 5.70 -4.18 -17.40
C PHE A 277 6.91 -5.09 -17.55
N PHE A 278 8.07 -4.67 -17.02
CA PHE A 278 9.27 -5.49 -17.07
C PHE A 278 9.13 -6.76 -16.20
N SER A 279 8.65 -6.65 -14.95
CA SER A 279 8.52 -7.83 -14.08
C SER A 279 7.51 -8.85 -14.59
N TRP A 280 6.46 -8.42 -15.28
CA TRP A 280 5.46 -9.32 -15.85
C TRP A 280 5.98 -10.04 -17.09
N THR A 281 6.51 -9.28 -18.06
CA THR A 281 7.02 -9.80 -19.35
C THR A 281 8.27 -10.67 -19.20
N ALA A 282 9.17 -10.34 -18.27
CA ALA A 282 10.34 -11.16 -17.93
C ALA A 282 10.07 -12.22 -16.84
N GLY A 283 8.89 -12.18 -16.21
CA GLY A 283 8.49 -13.05 -15.11
C GLY A 283 7.80 -14.35 -15.54
N SER A 284 7.23 -15.04 -14.56
CA SER A 284 6.51 -16.31 -14.73
C SER A 284 5.21 -16.33 -13.93
N VAL A 285 4.31 -17.29 -14.19
CA VAL A 285 3.13 -17.52 -13.34
C VAL A 285 3.55 -17.68 -11.86
N LYS A 286 4.65 -18.38 -11.56
CA LYS A 286 5.19 -18.49 -10.19
C LYS A 286 5.50 -17.12 -9.56
N ALA A 287 6.05 -16.19 -10.34
CA ALA A 287 6.35 -14.83 -9.88
C ALA A 287 5.07 -14.03 -9.62
N ASP A 288 4.09 -14.13 -10.51
CA ASP A 288 2.81 -13.40 -10.42
C ASP A 288 1.94 -13.92 -9.29
N THR A 289 1.91 -15.24 -9.06
CA THR A 289 1.23 -15.88 -7.92
C THR A 289 1.83 -15.44 -6.59
N TYR A 290 3.15 -15.21 -6.52
CA TYR A 290 3.86 -14.92 -5.27
C TYR A 290 3.34 -13.67 -4.56
N PHE A 291 3.27 -13.76 -3.24
CA PHE A 291 3.04 -12.63 -2.34
C PHE A 291 3.93 -12.75 -1.10
N CYS A 292 4.31 -11.60 -0.54
CA CYS A 292 4.90 -11.54 0.80
C CYS A 292 3.81 -11.82 1.87
N PRO A 293 4.14 -12.37 3.05
CA PRO A 293 3.19 -12.66 4.12
C PRO A 293 2.22 -11.51 4.45
N GLU A 294 2.74 -10.27 4.41
CA GLU A 294 2.04 -9.01 4.72
C GLU A 294 0.95 -8.60 3.70
N ARG A 295 0.67 -9.42 2.68
CA ARG A 295 -0.22 -9.01 1.58
C ARG A 295 -1.70 -8.95 1.98
N HIS A 296 -2.11 -9.76 2.94
CA HIS A 296 -3.50 -9.88 3.39
C HIS A 296 -3.73 -9.09 4.69
N GLY A 297 -4.96 -8.63 4.93
CA GLY A 297 -5.29 -7.85 6.11
C GLY A 297 -4.60 -6.48 6.13
N THR A 298 -4.62 -5.74 5.02
CA THR A 298 -3.89 -4.45 4.89
C THR A 298 -4.53 -3.27 5.64
N TYR A 299 -5.52 -3.53 6.50
CA TYR A 299 -6.42 -2.56 7.14
C TYR A 299 -6.01 -2.17 8.58
N PHE A 300 -4.83 -2.61 9.01
CA PHE A 300 -4.38 -2.59 10.42
C PHE A 300 -3.15 -1.69 10.66
N GLY A 301 -2.75 -0.88 9.67
CA GLY A 301 -1.70 0.12 9.82
C GLY A 301 -0.25 -0.40 9.84
N GLY A 302 -0.04 -1.70 9.59
CA GLY A 302 1.31 -2.29 9.49
C GLY A 302 2.20 -1.57 8.47
N PHE A 303 1.66 -1.20 7.30
CA PHE A 303 2.41 -0.41 6.33
C PHE A 303 2.73 1.02 6.79
N TYR A 304 1.84 1.68 7.56
CA TYR A 304 2.19 2.97 8.16
C TYR A 304 3.39 2.82 9.09
N MET A 305 3.37 1.82 9.96
CA MET A 305 4.43 1.55 10.93
C MET A 305 5.77 1.23 10.26
N LYS A 306 5.75 0.53 9.13
CA LYS A 306 6.95 0.12 8.40
C LYS A 306 7.49 1.18 7.44
N ASP A 307 6.60 1.80 6.66
CA ASP A 307 6.98 2.54 5.45
C ASP A 307 6.96 4.07 5.66
N MET A 308 6.20 4.59 6.64
CA MET A 308 6.19 6.04 6.92
C MET A 308 7.60 6.59 7.25
N PRO A 309 8.48 5.89 7.99
CA PRO A 309 9.86 6.31 8.18
C PRO A 309 10.71 6.37 6.90
N ALA A 310 10.31 5.68 5.82
CA ALA A 310 11.00 5.70 4.53
C ALA A 310 10.48 6.80 3.58
N MET A 311 9.27 7.31 3.80
CA MET A 311 8.61 8.26 2.90
C MET A 311 9.46 9.51 2.65
N GLY A 312 9.61 9.89 1.38
CA GLY A 312 10.38 11.05 0.94
C GLY A 312 11.92 10.90 0.99
N LYS A 313 12.46 9.79 1.48
CA LYS A 313 13.92 9.55 1.57
C LYS A 313 14.43 8.80 0.33
N ARG A 314 15.54 9.25 -0.25
CA ARG A 314 16.11 8.69 -1.49
C ARG A 314 16.79 7.32 -1.27
N ASP A 315 17.57 7.22 -0.19
CA ASP A 315 18.48 6.10 0.08
C ASP A 315 18.18 5.46 1.44
N TYR A 316 16.89 5.21 1.72
CA TYR A 316 16.45 4.54 2.95
C TYR A 316 16.17 3.07 2.68
N ASP A 317 16.93 2.17 3.30
CA ASP A 317 16.69 0.73 3.26
C ASP A 317 15.64 0.36 4.33
N ILE A 318 14.47 -0.11 3.92
CA ILE A 318 13.47 -0.66 4.85
C ILE A 318 13.98 -2.01 5.33
N SER A 319 14.16 -2.17 6.65
CA SER A 319 14.62 -3.44 7.22
C SER A 319 13.63 -4.57 6.93
N THR A 320 14.09 -5.63 6.29
CA THR A 320 13.29 -6.84 6.04
C THR A 320 13.03 -7.66 7.31
N SER A 321 13.70 -7.34 8.43
CA SER A 321 13.48 -8.01 9.72
C SER A 321 12.50 -7.29 10.64
N VAL A 322 12.08 -6.05 10.35
CA VAL A 322 11.26 -5.27 11.30
C VAL A 322 9.91 -5.93 11.57
N THR A 323 9.23 -6.41 10.53
CA THR A 323 7.97 -7.16 10.63
C THR A 323 8.13 -8.41 11.49
N GLY A 324 9.14 -9.23 11.18
CA GLY A 324 9.39 -10.49 11.89
C GLY A 324 9.80 -10.29 13.35
N ASN A 325 10.62 -9.29 13.64
CA ASN A 325 11.16 -9.04 14.98
C ASN A 325 10.12 -8.36 15.89
N SER A 326 9.48 -7.28 15.43
CA SER A 326 8.47 -6.57 16.23
C SER A 326 7.20 -7.41 16.40
N GLY A 327 6.83 -8.21 15.39
CA GLY A 327 5.77 -9.20 15.52
C GLY A 327 6.10 -10.27 16.58
N GLN A 328 7.34 -10.79 16.59
CA GLN A 328 7.77 -11.75 17.61
C GLN A 328 7.74 -11.14 19.02
N ALA A 329 8.39 -9.99 19.22
CA ALA A 329 8.46 -9.32 20.51
C ALA A 329 7.08 -8.99 21.09
N PHE A 330 6.09 -8.67 20.24
CA PHE A 330 4.72 -8.49 20.69
C PHE A 330 4.12 -9.76 21.33
N VAL A 331 4.23 -10.92 20.67
CA VAL A 331 3.61 -12.18 21.15
C VAL A 331 4.44 -12.96 22.18
N ASP A 332 5.76 -12.77 22.19
CA ASP A 332 6.69 -13.45 23.10
C ASP A 332 6.96 -12.62 24.38
N ASP A 333 7.13 -11.29 24.27
CA ASP A 333 7.61 -10.46 25.40
C ASP A 333 6.51 -9.60 26.06
N ILE A 334 5.42 -9.28 25.36
CA ILE A 334 4.39 -8.34 25.85
C ILE A 334 3.08 -9.03 26.22
N LEU A 335 2.59 -9.97 25.41
CA LEU A 335 1.31 -10.63 25.68
C LEU A 335 1.40 -11.69 26.78
N THR A 336 0.33 -11.82 27.58
CA THR A 336 0.14 -13.00 28.43
C THR A 336 -0.24 -14.21 27.58
N SER A 337 -0.07 -15.43 28.11
CA SER A 337 -0.44 -16.67 27.42
C SER A 337 -1.91 -16.70 26.98
N GLU A 338 -2.84 -16.10 27.75
CA GLU A 338 -4.25 -16.03 27.37
C GLU A 338 -4.50 -15.04 26.23
N GLN A 339 -3.85 -13.87 26.26
CA GLN A 339 -3.93 -12.90 25.16
C GLN A 339 -3.32 -13.47 23.87
N ARG A 340 -2.18 -14.15 23.98
CA ARG A 340 -1.47 -14.75 22.86
C ARG A 340 -2.32 -15.80 22.13
N LYS A 341 -3.10 -16.62 22.85
CA LYS A 341 -3.99 -17.62 22.24
C LYS A 341 -4.93 -17.04 21.18
N HIS A 342 -5.43 -15.82 21.38
CA HIS A 342 -6.25 -15.14 20.37
C HIS A 342 -5.49 -14.96 19.04
N ILE A 343 -4.19 -14.62 19.09
CA ILE A 343 -3.36 -14.48 17.89
C ILE A 343 -2.97 -15.84 17.31
N ASP A 344 -2.49 -16.78 18.15
CA ASP A 344 -2.06 -18.10 17.71
C ASP A 344 -3.21 -18.88 17.02
N SER A 345 -4.45 -18.77 17.53
CA SER A 345 -5.64 -19.42 16.93
C SER A 345 -5.96 -18.98 15.50
N ILE A 346 -5.54 -17.78 15.09
CA ILE A 346 -5.77 -17.28 13.72
C ILE A 346 -5.10 -18.20 12.70
N LEU A 347 -3.95 -18.78 13.03
CA LEU A 347 -3.15 -19.60 12.11
C LEU A 347 -3.95 -20.77 11.54
N ASP A 348 -4.68 -21.49 12.39
CA ASP A 348 -5.50 -22.63 11.96
C ASP A 348 -6.81 -22.17 11.31
N MET A 349 -7.42 -21.08 11.79
CA MET A 349 -8.65 -20.53 11.20
C MET A 349 -8.44 -20.04 9.76
N GLN A 350 -7.33 -19.35 9.47
CA GLN A 350 -7.05 -18.80 8.14
C GLN A 350 -6.43 -19.81 7.16
N ARG A 351 -5.91 -20.95 7.64
CA ARG A 351 -5.12 -21.90 6.83
C ARG A 351 -5.83 -22.34 5.54
N PRO A 352 -7.15 -22.65 5.53
CA PRO A 352 -7.87 -22.96 4.30
C PRO A 352 -7.93 -21.77 3.35
N ALA A 353 -8.21 -20.57 3.87
CA ALA A 353 -8.34 -19.36 3.08
C ALA A 353 -7.00 -18.96 2.42
N LEU A 354 -5.88 -19.04 3.13
CA LEU A 354 -4.54 -18.83 2.57
C LEU A 354 -4.20 -19.87 1.47
N ALA A 355 -4.57 -21.12 1.65
CA ALA A 355 -4.32 -22.16 0.65
C ALA A 355 -5.18 -21.97 -0.62
N GLU A 356 -6.41 -21.48 -0.49
CA GLU A 356 -7.25 -21.12 -1.64
C GLU A 356 -6.76 -19.85 -2.34
N THR A 357 -6.35 -18.84 -1.56
CA THR A 357 -5.77 -17.57 -2.02
C THR A 357 -4.62 -17.78 -3.02
N VAL A 358 -3.73 -18.75 -2.77
CA VAL A 358 -2.66 -19.13 -3.70
C VAL A 358 -3.21 -19.62 -5.04
N LYS A 359 -4.20 -20.51 -5.02
CA LYS A 359 -4.82 -21.08 -6.23
C LYS A 359 -5.57 -20.01 -7.04
N VAL A 360 -6.27 -19.12 -6.36
CA VAL A 360 -6.99 -18.00 -6.99
C VAL A 360 -6.02 -17.04 -7.66
N ARG A 361 -4.92 -16.65 -7.00
CA ARG A 361 -3.86 -15.83 -7.61
C ARG A 361 -3.20 -16.52 -8.80
N GLU A 362 -2.97 -17.83 -8.73
CA GLU A 362 -2.42 -18.59 -9.85
C GLU A 362 -3.40 -18.58 -11.04
N ALA A 363 -4.68 -18.82 -10.81
CA ALA A 363 -5.70 -18.78 -11.86
C ALA A 363 -5.84 -17.39 -12.50
N ILE A 364 -5.80 -16.30 -11.72
CA ILE A 364 -5.77 -14.92 -12.25
C ILE A 364 -4.51 -14.72 -13.12
N SER A 365 -3.34 -15.13 -12.62
CA SER A 365 -2.07 -14.98 -13.33
C SER A 365 -2.04 -15.77 -14.64
N GLN A 366 -2.64 -16.96 -14.68
CA GLN A 366 -2.80 -17.78 -15.87
C GLN A 366 -3.75 -17.13 -16.89
N GLU A 367 -4.89 -16.56 -16.45
CA GLU A 367 -5.79 -15.79 -17.32
C GLU A 367 -5.08 -14.57 -17.91
N LEU A 368 -4.52 -13.68 -17.08
CA LEU A 368 -3.88 -12.45 -17.55
C LEU A 368 -2.74 -12.73 -18.55
N ARG A 369 -1.95 -13.80 -18.35
CA ARG A 369 -0.86 -14.16 -19.26
C ARG A 369 -1.29 -14.67 -20.64
N GLN A 370 -2.56 -14.99 -20.86
CA GLN A 370 -3.08 -15.28 -22.21
C GLN A 370 -2.82 -14.10 -23.15
N LEU A 371 -2.90 -12.86 -22.66
CA LEU A 371 -2.60 -11.64 -23.42
C LEU A 371 -1.17 -11.60 -23.97
N LEU A 372 -0.18 -12.11 -23.22
CA LEU A 372 1.21 -12.21 -23.69
C LEU A 372 1.40 -13.27 -24.79
N ALA A 373 0.48 -14.24 -24.88
CA ALA A 373 0.41 -15.22 -25.97
C ALA A 373 -0.48 -14.75 -27.15
N GLY A 374 -0.99 -13.52 -27.14
CA GLY A 374 -1.92 -13.01 -28.14
C GLY A 374 -3.33 -13.61 -28.06
N GLN A 375 -3.69 -14.18 -26.91
CA GLN A 375 -5.00 -14.77 -26.62
C GLN A 375 -5.85 -13.82 -25.75
N ALA A 376 -7.17 -13.92 -25.87
CA ALA A 376 -8.10 -13.11 -25.08
C ALA A 376 -8.51 -13.84 -23.79
N PRO A 377 -8.26 -13.27 -22.60
CA PRO A 377 -8.70 -13.84 -21.33
C PRO A 377 -10.22 -13.71 -21.14
N VAL A 378 -10.80 -14.51 -20.26
CA VAL A 378 -12.23 -14.41 -19.96
C VAL A 378 -12.46 -13.37 -18.84
N GLN A 379 -12.95 -12.19 -19.19
CA GLN A 379 -13.13 -11.06 -18.27
C GLN A 379 -13.96 -11.46 -17.03
N GLU A 380 -15.11 -12.12 -17.24
CA GLU A 380 -16.01 -12.54 -16.15
C GLU A 380 -15.31 -13.50 -15.19
N ARG A 381 -14.40 -14.34 -15.71
CA ARG A 381 -13.60 -15.27 -14.90
C ARG A 381 -12.56 -14.52 -14.06
N VAL A 382 -11.88 -13.53 -14.64
CA VAL A 382 -10.90 -12.70 -13.90
C VAL A 382 -11.59 -11.92 -12.78
N VAL A 383 -12.76 -11.31 -13.06
CA VAL A 383 -13.52 -10.55 -12.05
C VAL A 383 -14.10 -11.47 -10.97
N ALA A 384 -14.61 -12.66 -11.32
CA ALA A 384 -15.08 -13.64 -10.34
C ALA A 384 -13.95 -14.19 -9.44
N LEU A 385 -12.76 -14.43 -10.00
CA LEU A 385 -11.58 -14.81 -9.23
C LEU A 385 -11.10 -13.65 -8.33
N GLY A 386 -11.13 -12.41 -8.82
CA GLY A 386 -10.85 -11.21 -8.03
C GLY A 386 -11.79 -11.09 -6.82
N ARG A 387 -13.09 -11.19 -7.06
CA ARG A 387 -14.10 -11.24 -5.99
C ARG A 387 -13.78 -12.32 -4.96
N ARG A 388 -13.49 -13.55 -5.41
CA ARG A 388 -13.17 -14.66 -4.50
C ARG A 388 -11.90 -14.39 -3.69
N TYR A 389 -10.88 -13.78 -4.29
CA TYR A 389 -9.67 -13.35 -3.58
C TYR A 389 -10.00 -12.34 -2.47
N GLY A 390 -10.89 -11.38 -2.73
CA GLY A 390 -11.36 -10.43 -1.74
C GLY A 390 -12.19 -11.04 -0.61
N GLU A 391 -13.07 -12.00 -0.90
CA GLU A 391 -13.82 -12.72 0.13
C GLU A 391 -12.91 -13.41 1.15
N LEU A 392 -11.81 -13.99 0.65
CA LEU A 392 -10.77 -14.65 1.45
C LEU A 392 -9.96 -13.63 2.27
N ASP A 393 -9.54 -12.49 1.68
CA ASP A 393 -8.88 -11.39 2.41
C ASP A 393 -9.80 -10.79 3.49
N GLY A 394 -11.10 -10.65 3.22
CA GLY A 394 -12.11 -10.20 4.17
C GLY A 394 -12.32 -11.19 5.31
N GLU A 395 -12.37 -12.50 5.02
CA GLU A 395 -12.46 -13.54 6.05
C GLU A 395 -11.25 -13.52 6.98
N MET A 396 -10.04 -13.43 6.41
CA MET A 396 -8.80 -13.28 7.18
C MET A 396 -8.80 -12.00 8.02
N SER A 397 -9.20 -10.87 7.42
CA SER A 397 -9.31 -9.58 8.11
C SER A 397 -10.31 -9.60 9.25
N TRP A 398 -11.42 -10.33 9.13
CA TRP A 398 -12.38 -10.52 10.21
C TRP A 398 -11.79 -11.29 11.40
N TYR A 399 -11.03 -12.36 11.14
CA TYR A 399 -10.30 -13.07 12.20
C TYR A 399 -9.32 -12.14 12.92
N TYR A 400 -8.58 -11.32 12.18
CA TYR A 400 -7.57 -10.42 12.73
C TYR A 400 -8.23 -9.32 13.58
N ALA A 401 -9.22 -8.60 13.05
CA ALA A 401 -9.92 -7.53 13.75
C ALA A 401 -10.59 -8.01 15.05
N THR A 402 -11.22 -9.20 15.01
CA THR A 402 -11.88 -9.80 16.17
C THR A 402 -10.87 -10.19 17.26
N ALA A 403 -9.79 -10.89 16.88
CA ALA A 403 -8.74 -11.28 17.83
C ALA A 403 -8.00 -10.08 18.43
N PHE A 404 -7.68 -9.06 17.63
CA PHE A 404 -7.05 -7.83 18.12
C PHE A 404 -7.97 -7.08 19.08
N ALA A 405 -9.29 -7.07 18.86
CA ALA A 405 -10.24 -6.49 19.81
C ALA A 405 -10.26 -7.24 21.16
N SER A 406 -10.27 -8.58 21.14
CA SER A 406 -10.19 -9.39 22.37
C SER A 406 -8.89 -9.14 23.15
N VAL A 407 -7.76 -9.03 22.45
CA VAL A 407 -6.48 -8.62 23.06
C VAL A 407 -6.60 -7.21 23.63
N ASN A 408 -7.10 -6.22 22.87
CA ASN A 408 -7.20 -4.82 23.30
C ASN A 408 -7.98 -4.68 24.61
N GLN A 409 -9.09 -5.39 24.78
CA GLN A 409 -9.96 -5.31 25.96
C GLN A 409 -9.26 -5.75 27.26
N THR A 410 -8.18 -6.53 27.17
CA THR A 410 -7.47 -7.09 28.34
C THR A 410 -6.08 -6.50 28.58
N LEU A 411 -5.59 -5.61 27.71
CA LEU A 411 -4.26 -4.99 27.85
C LEU A 411 -4.15 -4.11 29.10
N THR A 412 -3.15 -4.40 29.95
CA THR A 412 -2.79 -3.57 31.10
C THR A 412 -2.14 -2.26 30.68
N ALA A 413 -2.08 -1.27 31.59
CA ALA A 413 -1.38 0.00 31.33
C ALA A 413 0.12 -0.22 31.00
N GLN A 414 0.76 -1.17 31.68
CA GLN A 414 2.16 -1.55 31.44
C GLN A 414 2.35 -2.14 30.05
N GLN A 415 1.45 -3.04 29.61
CA GLN A 415 1.48 -3.59 28.26
C GLN A 415 1.27 -2.51 27.21
N ARG A 416 0.31 -1.58 27.39
CA ARG A 416 0.10 -0.46 26.47
C ARG A 416 1.34 0.43 26.34
N ALA A 417 2.04 0.72 27.44
CA ALA A 417 3.30 1.46 27.40
C ALA A 417 4.40 0.69 26.63
N ALA A 418 4.54 -0.61 26.87
CA ALA A 418 5.50 -1.46 26.15
C ALA A 418 5.19 -1.54 24.63
N LEU A 419 3.91 -1.64 24.24
CA LEU A 419 3.49 -1.61 22.84
C LEU A 419 3.85 -0.30 22.16
N MET A 420 3.65 0.85 22.82
CA MET A 420 4.03 2.15 22.27
C MET A 420 5.55 2.27 22.06
N GLN A 421 6.37 1.74 22.97
CA GLN A 421 7.82 1.65 22.78
C GLN A 421 8.20 0.72 21.62
N LEU A 422 7.57 -0.46 21.52
CA LEU A 422 7.83 -1.42 20.45
C LEU A 422 7.40 -0.92 19.06
N ARG A 423 6.36 -0.06 18.99
CA ARG A 423 5.92 0.62 17.77
C ARG A 423 7.03 1.51 17.18
N ASN A 424 7.82 2.16 18.03
CA ASN A 424 8.99 2.97 17.66
C ASN A 424 8.71 4.01 16.54
N LEU A 425 7.64 4.80 16.71
CA LEU A 425 7.22 5.87 15.79
C LEU A 425 7.15 7.25 16.47
N ASP A 426 7.93 7.48 17.53
CA ASP A 426 7.95 8.76 18.21
C ASP A 426 8.31 9.90 17.25
N GLY A 427 7.55 10.99 17.31
CA GLY A 427 7.66 12.13 16.38
C GLY A 427 6.89 12.00 15.05
N TYR A 428 6.40 10.81 14.68
CA TYR A 428 5.57 10.65 13.47
C TYR A 428 4.08 10.84 13.80
N LYS A 429 3.48 11.92 13.30
CA LYS A 429 2.04 12.18 13.45
C LYS A 429 1.27 11.72 12.21
N SER A 430 0.26 10.89 12.43
CA SER A 430 -0.68 10.47 11.39
C SER A 430 -1.58 11.61 10.93
N ALA A 431 -1.93 11.64 9.65
CA ALA A 431 -3.03 12.44 9.12
C ALA A 431 -4.38 11.82 9.53
N PRO A 432 -5.50 12.57 9.52
CA PRO A 432 -6.83 12.01 9.77
C PRO A 432 -7.13 10.75 8.95
N TYR A 433 -6.79 10.76 7.66
CA TYR A 433 -6.72 9.56 6.82
C TYR A 433 -5.80 9.75 5.63
N TYR A 434 -5.59 8.66 4.87
CA TYR A 434 -4.80 8.65 3.64
C TYR A 434 -5.57 8.05 2.47
N ILE A 435 -5.36 8.63 1.30
CA ILE A 435 -5.62 7.97 0.01
C ILE A 435 -4.28 7.41 -0.48
N TYR A 436 -4.13 6.09 -0.39
CA TYR A 436 -2.84 5.40 -0.44
C TYR A 436 -1.85 5.97 0.59
N SER A 437 -0.89 6.78 0.14
CA SER A 437 0.12 7.45 0.97
C SER A 437 -0.02 8.99 0.97
N ARG A 438 -1.03 9.53 0.29
CA ARG A 438 -1.35 10.96 0.31
C ARG A 438 -2.20 11.26 1.54
N ALA A 439 -1.65 12.04 2.46
CA ALA A 439 -2.37 12.56 3.63
C ALA A 439 -3.56 13.43 3.21
N VAL A 440 -4.69 13.26 3.89
CA VAL A 440 -5.88 14.11 3.73
C VAL A 440 -6.34 14.63 5.10
N ASN A 441 -6.64 15.92 5.17
CA ASN A 441 -6.72 16.67 6.43
C ASN A 441 -8.14 16.81 7.01
N ILE A 442 -9.17 16.29 6.34
CA ILE A 442 -10.58 16.37 6.75
C ILE A 442 -11.16 14.98 6.60
N GLU A 443 -11.32 14.24 7.71
CA GLU A 443 -11.93 12.91 7.70
C GLU A 443 -13.34 12.99 7.07
N PRO A 444 -13.68 12.13 6.09
CA PRO A 444 -15.00 12.15 5.46
C PRO A 444 -16.06 11.63 6.45
N ASP A 445 -17.31 12.02 6.22
CA ASP A 445 -18.44 11.36 6.87
C ASP A 445 -18.62 9.95 6.26
N LEU A 446 -18.46 8.92 7.08
CA LEU A 446 -18.44 7.52 6.64
C LEU A 446 -19.80 6.87 6.89
N ALA A 447 -20.67 6.95 5.89
CA ALA A 447 -21.91 6.19 5.87
C ALA A 447 -21.63 4.66 5.80
N GLY A 448 -22.55 3.86 6.33
CA GLY A 448 -22.52 2.40 6.19
C GLY A 448 -21.58 1.64 7.13
N VAL A 449 -20.91 2.29 8.08
CA VAL A 449 -20.04 1.60 9.06
C VAL A 449 -20.82 0.53 9.87
N ASP A 450 -22.09 0.79 10.19
CA ASP A 450 -22.92 -0.15 10.95
C ASP A 450 -23.26 -1.43 10.18
N SER A 451 -23.26 -1.45 8.84
CA SER A 451 -23.64 -2.65 8.08
C SER A 451 -22.63 -3.80 8.23
N PHE A 452 -21.40 -3.52 8.66
CA PHE A 452 -20.41 -4.55 8.98
C PHE A 452 -20.70 -5.32 10.28
N PHE A 453 -21.70 -4.90 11.06
CA PHE A 453 -22.05 -5.50 12.37
C PHE A 453 -23.31 -6.36 12.33
N PHE A 454 -23.99 -6.44 11.19
CA PHE A 454 -25.22 -7.22 11.01
C PHE A 454 -25.06 -8.20 9.85
N ALA A 455 -25.92 -9.21 9.79
CA ALA A 455 -25.95 -10.10 8.62
C ALA A 455 -26.37 -9.28 7.38
N PRO A 456 -25.77 -9.53 6.20
CA PRO A 456 -26.24 -8.91 4.98
C PRO A 456 -27.70 -9.32 4.71
N ASN A 457 -28.48 -8.41 4.14
CA ASN A 457 -29.82 -8.77 3.67
C ASN A 457 -29.70 -9.81 2.55
N ALA A 458 -30.61 -10.78 2.55
CA ALA A 458 -30.80 -11.63 1.37
C ALA A 458 -31.35 -10.78 0.22
N GLU A 459 -30.62 -10.76 -0.89
CA GLU A 459 -31.01 -10.14 -2.17
C GLU A 459 -31.73 -11.13 -3.09
#